data_AF-A0AB35U3C4-F1
#
_entry.id   AF-A0AB35U3C4-F1
#
_cell.length_a   1.000
_cell.length_b   1.000
_cell.length_c   1.000
_cell.angle_alpha   90.00
_cell.angle_beta   90.00
_cell.angle_gamma   90.00
#
_symmetry.space_group_name_H-M   'P 1'
#
loop_
_entity.id
_entity.type
_entity.pdbx_description
1 polymer ?
#
loop_
_entity_poly.entity_id
_entity_poly.type
_entity_poly.pdbx_seq_one_letter_code
_entity_poly.pdbx_strand_id
1 'polypeptide(L)' 'MEETLKWEWTRKPADFSIDSGRIEITTQPHTDLWQRTYYHFQNDNAPCCRWRQKKSIFRLW' A
#
# COMPACT_ATOMS: atom_id res chain seq x y z
N MET A 1 2.84 -15.37 22.86
CA MET A 1 3.66 -14.27 22.29
C MET A 1 2.78 -13.57 21.28
N GLU A 2 2.29 -12.39 21.60
CA GLU A 2 1.49 -11.58 20.67
C GLU A 2 2.42 -11.09 19.55
N GLU A 3 2.24 -11.61 18.33
CA GLU A 3 2.88 -11.03 17.15
C GLU A 3 2.27 -9.65 16.95
N THR A 4 3.02 -8.61 17.32
CA THR A 4 2.65 -7.22 17.06
C THR A 4 2.44 -7.02 15.57
N LEU A 5 1.31 -6.41 15.19
CA LEU A 5 0.99 -6.06 13.81
C LEU A 5 2.07 -5.11 13.28
N LYS A 6 3.04 -5.65 12.55
CA LYS A 6 4.11 -4.89 11.91
C LYS A 6 3.65 -4.43 10.54
N TRP A 7 3.44 -3.13 10.41
CA TRP A 7 3.17 -2.46 9.14
C TRP A 7 4.47 -2.33 8.35
N GLU A 8 4.41 -2.64 7.06
CA GLU A 8 5.53 -2.55 6.12
C GLU A 8 5.09 -1.76 4.89
N TRP A 9 5.92 -0.82 4.45
CA TRP A 9 5.68 -0.10 3.20
C TRP A 9 6.38 -0.81 2.05
N THR A 10 5.63 -1.09 1.00
CA THR A 10 6.17 -1.33 -0.34
C THR A 10 6.13 0.01 -1.06
N ARG A 11 7.29 0.50 -1.52
CA ARG A 11 7.46 1.82 -2.15
C ARG A 11 7.03 2.96 -1.22
N LYS A 12 7.89 3.29 -0.26
CA LYS A 12 7.59 4.29 0.77
C LYS A 12 7.12 5.61 0.12
N PRO A 13 6.02 6.21 0.61
CA PRO A 13 5.58 7.53 0.13
C PRO A 13 6.60 8.62 0.48
N ALA A 14 6.40 9.83 -0.05
CA ALA A 14 7.24 10.98 0.31
C ALA A 14 7.14 11.28 1.81
N ASP A 15 5.93 11.21 2.36
CA ASP A 15 5.66 11.29 3.79
C ASP A 15 4.38 10.52 4.15
N PHE A 16 4.25 10.14 5.43
CA PHE A 16 3.03 9.51 5.94
C PHE A 16 2.87 9.74 7.44
N SER A 17 1.62 9.88 7.89
CA SER A 17 1.22 9.92 9.29
C SER A 17 0.20 8.82 9.57
N ILE A 18 0.29 8.20 10.75
CA ILE A 18 -0.65 7.16 11.21
C ILE A 18 -1.08 7.54 12.63
N ASP A 19 -2.34 7.92 12.75
CA ASP A 19 -3.01 8.27 14.01
C ASP A 19 -4.14 7.29 14.31
N SER A 20 -4.74 7.40 15.50
CA SER A 20 -5.90 6.60 15.87
C SER A 20 -7.12 6.91 14.98
N GLY A 21 -7.29 6.12 13.93
CA GLY A 21 -8.42 6.20 12.99
C GLY A 21 -8.15 7.02 11.73
N ARG A 22 -6.91 7.50 11.51
CA ARG A 22 -6.53 8.24 10.30
C ARG A 22 -5.15 7.81 9.79
N ILE A 23 -5.04 7.71 8.48
CA ILE A 23 -3.77 7.55 7.78
C ILE A 23 -3.70 8.67 6.74
N GLU A 24 -2.64 9.47 6.77
CA GLU A 24 -2.33 10.43 5.71
C GLU A 24 -1.12 9.94 4.92
N ILE A 25 -1.17 10.12 3.60
CA ILE A 25 -0.12 9.69 2.69
C ILE A 25 0.15 10.84 1.72
N THR A 26 1.41 11.29 1.68
CA THR A 26 1.87 12.27 0.70
C THR A 26 2.61 11.53 -0.41
N THR A 27 2.04 11.50 -1.62
CA THR A 27 2.65 10.84 -2.78
C THR A 27 3.72 11.71 -3.42
N GLN A 28 4.61 11.08 -4.20
CA GLN A 28 5.48 11.83 -5.12
C GLN A 28 4.71 12.15 -6.41
N PRO A 29 5.10 13.18 -7.18
CA PRO A 29 4.61 13.35 -8.53
C PRO A 29 4.78 12.07 -9.37
N HIS A 30 3.90 11.84 -10.34
CA HIS A 30 3.93 10.66 -11.23
C HIS A 30 3.83 9.30 -10.50
N THR A 31 3.07 9.26 -9.40
CA THR A 31 2.77 8.03 -8.67
C THR A 31 1.54 7.33 -9.26
N ASP A 32 1.68 6.06 -9.67
CA ASP A 32 0.58 5.25 -10.23
C ASP A 32 0.84 3.74 -10.08
N LEU A 33 -0.25 2.96 -10.12
CA LEU A 33 -0.24 1.50 -10.20
C LEU A 33 -1.07 1.06 -11.40
N TRP A 34 -0.40 0.87 -12.53
CA TRP A 34 -1.03 0.50 -13.79
C TRP A 34 -0.27 -0.59 -14.54
N GLN A 35 -1.02 -1.51 -15.14
CA GLN A 35 -0.51 -2.63 -15.91
C GLN A 35 -1.18 -2.70 -17.27
N ARG A 36 -0.61 -1.98 -18.25
CA ARG A 36 -0.72 -2.18 -19.71
C ARG A 36 -2.09 -2.07 -20.39
N THR A 37 -3.20 -2.19 -19.67
CA THR A 37 -4.53 -2.06 -20.26
C THR A 37 -4.73 -0.64 -20.79
N TYR A 38 -5.25 -0.50 -22.01
CA TYR A 38 -5.57 0.78 -22.68
C TYR A 38 -4.40 1.75 -22.96
N TYR A 39 -3.59 2.10 -21.95
CA TYR A 39 -2.51 3.08 -22.08
C TYR A 39 -1.16 2.49 -22.50
N HIS A 40 -1.03 1.16 -22.59
CA HIS A 40 0.18 0.44 -23.03
C HIS A 40 1.49 0.75 -22.25
N PHE A 41 1.43 1.48 -21.14
CA PHE A 41 2.53 1.63 -20.19
C PHE A 41 2.33 0.80 -18.94
N GLN A 42 3.40 0.62 -18.18
CA GLN A 42 3.40 -0.05 -16.89
C GLN A 42 4.05 0.87 -15.87
N ASN A 43 3.31 1.21 -14.82
CA ASN A 43 3.85 1.94 -13.67
C ASN A 43 3.51 1.16 -12.39
N ASP A 44 4.51 0.86 -11.59
CA ASP A 44 4.37 0.11 -10.34
C ASP A 44 5.14 0.83 -9.24
N ASN A 45 4.91 2.14 -9.13
CA ASN A 45 5.59 3.00 -8.15
C ASN A 45 4.66 3.48 -7.01
N ALA A 46 3.36 3.13 -7.03
CA ALA A 46 2.40 3.52 -5.99
C ALA A 46 2.75 3.00 -4.58
N PRO A 47 2.69 3.87 -3.55
CA PRO A 47 2.84 3.45 -2.16
C PRO A 47 1.80 2.44 -1.73
N CYS A 48 2.25 1.36 -1.11
CA CYS A 48 1.39 0.30 -0.60
C CYS A 48 1.79 -0.06 0.82
N CYS A 49 0.89 0.20 1.78
CA CYS A 49 1.06 -0.22 3.16
C CYS A 49 0.47 -1.64 3.31
N ARG A 50 1.29 -2.57 3.78
CA ARG A 50 0.87 -3.95 4.03
C ARG A 50 1.15 -4.32 5.47
N TRP A 51 0.37 -5.24 6.00
CA TRP A 51 0.74 -5.98 7.21
C TRP A 51 0.71 -7.47 6.88
N ARG A 52 1.57 -8.24 7.53
CA ARG A 52 1.64 -9.68 7.29
C ARG A 52 0.51 -10.37 8.06
N GLN A 53 -0.36 -11.11 7.36
CA GLN A 53 -1.27 -12.07 7.97
C GLN A 53 -0.88 -13.48 7.55
N LYS A 54 -0.97 -14.44 8.49
CA LYS A 54 -0.69 -15.86 8.23
C LYS A 54 -1.79 -16.53 7.41
N LYS A 55 -3.04 -16.02 7.49
CA LYS A 55 -4.21 -16.60 6.83
C LYS A 55 -4.68 -15.65 5.74
N SER A 56 -4.71 -16.14 4.49
CA SER A 56 -5.36 -15.42 3.39
C SER A 56 -6.87 -15.47 3.60
N ILE A 57 -7.49 -14.31 3.83
CA ILE A 57 -8.95 -14.18 3.87
C ILE A 57 -9.36 -13.53 2.56
N PHE A 58 -9.87 -14.34 1.65
CA PHE A 58 -10.56 -13.84 0.47
C PHE A 58 -12.05 -13.76 0.83
N ARG A 59 -12.58 -12.55 1.00
CA ARG A 59 -14.01 -12.33 1.26
C ARG A 59 -14.67 -11.92 -0.06
N LEU A 60 -15.29 -12.88 -0.72
CA LEU A 60 -16.41 -12.58 -1.62
C LEU A 60 -17.64 -12.42 -0.72
N TRP A 61 -18.41 -11.37 -1.00
CA TRP A 61 -19.58 -10.88 -0.26
C TRP A 61 -20.34 -11.93 0.58
#